data_AF-A0A7C5F6U4-F1
#
_entry.id   AF-A0A7C5F6U4-F1
#
_cell.length_a   1.000
_cell.length_b   1.000
_cell.length_c   1.000
_cell.angle_alpha   90.00
_cell.angle_beta   90.00
_cell.angle_gamma   90.00
#
_symmetry.space_group_name_H-M   'P 1'
#
loop_
_entity.id
_entity.type
_entity.pdbx_description
1 polymer ?
#
loop_
_entity_poly.entity_id
_entity_poly.type
_entity_poly.pdbx_seq_one_letter_code
_entity_poly.pdbx_strand_id
1 'polypeptide(L)'
;MAAPSLPGLQPSVKLLSPVQGNPRGLAFDGTYMYITNFGQPDSIYKFRRDNPQVVDTIKHNLGEVGSLAWDWSNGTIWAGDYNADDNQTVYNLNPNLDWKVEAHFSLPYVNTYYGGIDGLTYNTPQKLDRGLRWMLACRNL
;
A
#
# COMPACT_ATOMS: atom_id res chain seq x y z
N MET A 1 -31.57 17.46 23.00
CA MET A 1 -30.48 18.38 22.67
C MET A 1 -29.69 17.75 21.54
N ALA A 2 -29.66 18.38 20.36
CA ALA A 2 -28.88 17.90 19.21
C ALA A 2 -27.42 18.35 19.36
N ALA A 3 -26.47 17.52 18.96
CA ALA A 3 -25.05 17.88 18.97
C ALA A 3 -24.81 19.08 18.04
N PRO A 4 -23.99 20.07 18.43
CA PRO A 4 -23.70 21.21 17.58
C PRO A 4 -22.92 20.75 16.33
N SER A 5 -23.40 21.14 15.16
CA SER A 5 -22.67 20.94 13.90
C SER A 5 -21.46 21.88 13.85
N LEU A 6 -20.26 21.33 13.70
CA LEU A 6 -19.02 22.09 13.53
C LEU A 6 -19.05 22.85 12.18
N PRO A 7 -19.05 24.20 12.16
CA PRO A 7 -18.95 24.95 10.92
C PRO A 7 -17.50 24.94 10.42
N GLY A 8 -17.28 24.65 9.13
CA GLY A 8 -16.06 25.08 8.44
C GLY A 8 -15.00 24.01 8.11
N LEU A 9 -15.23 22.73 8.40
CA LEU A 9 -14.35 21.65 7.93
C LEU A 9 -14.97 20.92 6.73
N GLN A 10 -15.10 21.61 5.60
CA GLN A 10 -14.97 20.90 4.33
C GLN A 10 -13.50 21.01 3.93
N PRO A 11 -12.63 20.03 4.25
CA PRO A 11 -11.33 20.01 3.62
C PRO A 11 -11.58 20.00 2.12
N SER A 12 -11.08 21.02 1.41
CA SER A 12 -11.11 21.03 -0.04
C SER A 12 -10.39 19.76 -0.51
N VAL A 13 -11.15 18.76 -0.94
CA VAL A 13 -10.60 17.49 -1.41
C VAL A 13 -9.87 17.81 -2.70
N LYS A 14 -8.55 17.99 -2.60
CA LYS A 14 -7.71 18.14 -3.79
C LYS A 14 -7.60 16.77 -4.43
N LEU A 15 -8.28 16.59 -5.57
CA LEU A 15 -8.09 15.41 -6.39
C LEU A 15 -6.65 15.36 -6.86
N LEU A 16 -6.01 14.21 -6.69
CA LEU A 16 -4.64 14.01 -7.13
C LEU A 16 -4.65 13.70 -8.63
N SER A 17 -4.73 14.73 -9.46
CA SER A 17 -4.43 14.59 -10.89
C SER A 17 -2.90 14.47 -11.01
N PRO A 18 -2.34 13.27 -11.28
CA PRO A 18 -2.79 12.34 -12.32
C PRO A 18 -2.94 10.87 -11.86
N VAL A 19 -3.41 10.58 -10.65
CA VAL A 19 -3.68 9.18 -10.24
C VAL A 19 -4.80 8.63 -11.12
N GLN A 20 -4.40 7.94 -12.18
CA GLN A 20 -5.30 7.32 -13.13
C GLN A 20 -5.36 5.83 -12.83
N GLY A 21 -6.51 5.35 -12.34
CA GLY A 21 -6.82 3.92 -12.21
C GLY A 21 -7.48 3.57 -10.88
N ASN A 22 -7.22 2.38 -10.34
CA ASN A 22 -7.94 1.82 -9.19
C ASN A 22 -7.03 1.74 -7.96
N PRO A 23 -6.89 2.81 -7.16
CA PRO A 23 -6.01 2.78 -6.00
C PRO A 23 -6.51 1.81 -4.94
N ARG A 24 -5.61 0.96 -4.41
CA ARG A 24 -5.95 -0.08 -3.43
C ARG A 24 -5.06 -0.07 -2.19
N GLY A 25 -3.75 -0.11 -2.38
CA GLY A 25 -2.77 -0.13 -1.30
C GLY A 25 -2.19 1.25 -1.03
N LEU A 26 -1.81 1.50 0.22
CA LEU A 26 -1.13 2.72 0.66
C LEU A 26 0.00 2.36 1.64
N ALA A 27 1.18 2.96 1.46
CA ALA A 27 2.26 2.96 2.44
C ALA A 27 2.81 4.38 2.68
N PHE A 28 3.52 4.57 3.80
CA PHE A 28 4.10 5.86 4.20
C PHE A 28 5.47 5.67 4.86
N ASP A 29 6.48 6.39 4.36
CA ASP A 29 7.88 6.33 4.83
C ASP A 29 8.27 7.53 5.72
N GLY A 30 7.30 8.28 6.24
CA GLY A 30 7.54 9.51 7.01
C GLY A 30 7.65 10.78 6.16
N THR A 31 7.94 10.67 4.86
CA THR A 31 8.11 11.80 3.95
C THR A 31 7.17 11.72 2.74
N TYR A 32 7.10 10.55 2.12
CA TYR A 32 6.34 10.23 0.92
C TYR A 32 5.25 9.22 1.20
N MET A 33 4.15 9.35 0.47
CA MET A 33 3.09 8.35 0.39
C MET A 33 3.28 7.53 -0.89
N TYR A 34 2.95 6.25 -0.81
CA TYR A 34 3.02 5.30 -1.92
C TYR A 34 1.64 4.71 -2.13
N ILE A 35 1.05 4.87 -3.31
CA ILE A 35 -0.30 4.38 -3.62
C ILE A 35 -0.22 3.45 -4.82
N THR A 36 -0.79 2.24 -4.70
CA THR A 36 -0.88 1.34 -5.85
C THR A 36 -1.84 1.88 -6.89
N ASN A 37 -1.59 1.56 -8.15
CA ASN A 37 -2.52 1.76 -9.24
C ASN A 37 -2.93 0.41 -9.81
N PHE A 38 -3.97 -0.19 -9.23
CA PHE A 38 -4.44 -1.48 -9.70
C PHE A 38 -5.11 -1.34 -11.07
N GLY A 39 -4.60 -2.03 -12.08
CA GLY A 39 -5.11 -1.97 -13.45
C GLY A 39 -4.01 -1.60 -14.44
N GLN A 40 -4.35 -1.31 -15.69
CA GLN A 40 -3.34 -1.11 -16.74
C GLN A 40 -3.12 0.38 -17.05
N PRO A 41 -1.86 0.90 -17.02
CA PRO A 41 -0.64 0.20 -16.59
C PRO A 41 -0.52 0.11 -15.06
N ASP A 42 -0.12 -1.06 -14.58
CA ASP A 42 0.05 -1.31 -13.15
C ASP A 42 1.33 -0.65 -12.66
N SER A 43 1.23 0.05 -11.53
CA SER A 43 2.31 0.88 -11.01
C SER A 43 2.08 1.26 -9.56
N ILE A 44 3.12 1.80 -8.92
CA ILE A 44 3.01 2.45 -7.61
C ILE A 44 3.36 3.93 -7.77
N TYR A 45 2.42 4.80 -7.44
CA TYR A 45 2.65 6.24 -7.43
C TYR A 45 3.27 6.68 -6.12
N LYS A 46 4.31 7.51 -6.21
CA LYS A 46 4.93 8.17 -5.06
C LYS A 46 4.48 9.62 -4.99
N PHE A 47 4.03 10.07 -3.82
CA PHE A 47 3.56 11.43 -3.58
C PHE A 47 4.36 12.07 -2.47
N ARG A 48 4.52 13.39 -2.55
CA ARG A 48 4.87 14.19 -1.38
C ARG A 48 3.65 14.39 -0.49
N ARG A 49 3.82 14.19 0.82
CA ARG A 49 2.74 14.36 1.81
C ARG A 49 2.21 15.79 1.87
N ASP A 50 3.12 16.77 1.82
CA ASP A 50 2.85 18.20 1.99
C ASP A 50 2.35 18.86 0.70
N ASN A 51 2.70 18.30 -0.45
CA ASN A 51 2.19 18.70 -1.74
C ASN A 51 1.88 17.43 -2.55
N PRO A 52 0.60 17.03 -2.67
CA PRO A 52 0.25 15.74 -3.22
C PRO A 52 0.28 15.80 -4.75
N GLN A 53 1.47 16.00 -5.27
CA GLN A 53 1.83 15.79 -6.66
C GLN A 53 2.57 14.45 -6.73
N VAL A 54 2.35 13.75 -7.83
CA VAL A 54 3.16 12.56 -8.15
C VAL A 54 4.59 13.05 -8.35
N VAL A 55 5.49 12.57 -7.49
CA VAL A 55 6.92 12.84 -7.59
C VAL A 55 7.64 11.74 -8.36
N ASP A 56 7.06 10.54 -8.39
CA ASP A 56 7.60 9.40 -9.12
C ASP A 56 6.50 8.36 -9.45
N THR A 57 6.73 7.58 -10.49
CA THR A 57 5.90 6.43 -10.87
C THR A 57 6.79 5.19 -10.96
N ILE A 58 6.64 4.32 -9.96
CA ILE A 58 7.40 3.09 -9.82
C ILE A 58 6.76 2.05 -10.73
N LYS A 59 7.48 1.69 -11.81
CA LYS A 59 7.07 0.62 -12.71
C LYS A 59 7.61 -0.71 -12.20
N HIS A 60 6.81 -1.75 -12.29
CA HIS A 60 7.18 -3.08 -11.86
C HIS A 60 6.53 -4.14 -12.77
N ASN A 61 6.99 -5.38 -12.66
CA ASN A 61 6.51 -6.53 -13.43
C ASN A 61 5.98 -7.66 -12.54
N LEU A 62 5.47 -7.30 -11.35
CA LEU A 62 5.05 -8.22 -10.29
C LEU A 62 3.63 -8.77 -10.45
N GLY A 63 2.92 -8.41 -11.52
CA GLY A 63 1.47 -8.54 -11.56
C GLY A 63 0.78 -7.46 -10.74
N GLU A 64 -0.56 -7.49 -10.69
CA GLU A 64 -1.38 -6.43 -10.11
C GLU A 64 -1.10 -6.23 -8.61
N VAL A 65 -0.53 -5.10 -8.19
CA VAL A 65 -0.22 -4.90 -6.76
C VAL A 65 -1.42 -4.35 -5.99
N GLY A 66 -1.88 -5.12 -4.99
CA GLY A 66 -3.07 -4.79 -4.19
C GLY A 66 -2.76 -4.10 -2.86
N SER A 67 -1.64 -4.43 -2.22
CA SER A 67 -1.26 -3.96 -0.89
C SER A 67 0.18 -3.46 -0.82
N LEU A 68 0.44 -2.52 0.08
CA LEU A 68 1.75 -1.96 0.34
C LEU A 68 1.98 -1.81 1.84
N ALA A 69 3.21 -2.03 2.29
CA ALA A 69 3.65 -1.69 3.63
C ALA A 69 5.12 -1.23 3.62
N TRP A 70 5.41 -0.16 4.35
CA TRP A 70 6.79 0.33 4.48
C TRP A 70 7.51 -0.38 5.63
N ASP A 71 8.71 -0.87 5.34
CA ASP A 71 9.60 -1.48 6.33
C ASP A 71 10.62 -0.45 6.79
N TRP A 72 10.41 0.02 8.03
CA TRP A 72 11.27 1.02 8.65
C TRP A 72 12.63 0.48 9.09
N SER A 73 12.81 -0.83 9.19
CA SER A 73 14.07 -1.43 9.63
C SER A 73 15.17 -1.32 8.57
N ASN A 74 14.78 -1.40 7.30
CA ASN A 74 15.68 -1.43 6.14
C ASN A 74 15.34 -0.38 5.06
N GLY A 75 14.25 0.38 5.23
CA GLY A 75 13.85 1.43 4.30
C GLY A 75 13.34 0.89 2.95
N THR A 76 12.67 -0.27 2.98
CA THR A 76 12.10 -0.93 1.80
C THR A 76 10.57 -0.89 1.83
N ILE A 77 9.93 -1.27 0.72
CA ILE A 77 8.48 -1.44 0.67
C ILE A 77 8.15 -2.88 0.34
N TRP A 78 7.23 -3.47 1.09
CA TRP A 78 6.66 -4.76 0.75
C TRP A 78 5.38 -4.57 -0.05
N ALA A 79 5.29 -5.24 -1.19
CA ALA A 79 4.18 -5.19 -2.12
C ALA A 79 3.55 -6.58 -2.24
N GLY A 80 2.25 -6.68 -1.96
CA GLY A 80 1.48 -7.90 -2.22
C GLY A 80 0.92 -7.88 -3.63
N ASP A 81 1.27 -8.88 -4.43
CA ASP A 81 0.59 -9.09 -5.70
C ASP A 81 -0.87 -9.53 -5.49
N TYR A 82 -1.61 -9.45 -6.58
CA TYR A 82 -2.91 -10.02 -6.75
C TYR A 82 -2.83 -10.87 -8.00
N ASN A 83 -2.70 -12.16 -7.78
CA ASN A 83 -2.86 -13.15 -8.82
C ASN A 83 -4.29 -13.70 -8.72
N ALA A 84 -4.87 -14.04 -9.87
CA ALA A 84 -6.18 -14.68 -9.90
C ALA A 84 -6.13 -16.14 -9.39
N ASP A 85 -4.94 -16.69 -9.19
CA ASP A 85 -4.74 -17.98 -8.54
C ASP A 85 -4.71 -17.84 -7.01
N ASP A 86 -4.84 -18.95 -6.30
CA ASP A 86 -4.79 -18.97 -4.83
C ASP A 86 -3.36 -18.71 -4.29
N ASN A 87 -2.37 -18.41 -5.14
CA ASN A 87 -0.96 -18.26 -4.75
C ASN A 87 -0.49 -16.82 -4.92
N GLN A 88 -0.61 -16.05 -3.84
CA GLN A 88 -0.19 -14.66 -3.83
C GLN A 88 1.23 -14.53 -3.28
N THR A 89 2.03 -13.69 -3.91
CA THR A 89 3.43 -13.41 -3.56
C THR A 89 3.58 -12.02 -2.97
N VAL A 90 4.36 -11.93 -1.90
CA VAL A 90 4.76 -10.67 -1.29
C VAL A 90 6.21 -10.41 -1.68
N TYR A 91 6.46 -9.24 -2.27
CA TYR A 91 7.76 -8.81 -2.77
C TYR A 91 8.32 -7.68 -1.92
N ASN A 92 9.60 -7.73 -1.55
CA ASN A 92 10.33 -6.62 -0.95
C ASN A 92 11.03 -5.81 -2.04
N LEU A 93 10.67 -4.55 -2.22
CA LEU A 93 11.22 -3.63 -3.20
C LEU A 93 12.12 -2.59 -2.52
N ASN A 94 13.34 -2.43 -3.03
CA ASN A 94 14.31 -1.50 -2.46
C ASN A 94 14.39 -0.18 -3.27
N PRO A 95 13.99 0.96 -2.70
CA PRO A 95 14.03 2.26 -3.37
C PRO A 95 15.45 2.71 -3.73
N ASN A 96 16.48 2.27 -2.99
CA ASN A 96 17.88 2.63 -3.22
C ASN A 96 18.51 1.81 -4.35
N LEU A 97 17.82 0.77 -4.82
CA LEU A 97 18.28 -0.11 -5.90
C LEU A 97 17.34 -0.05 -7.11
N ASP A 98 16.76 1.12 -7.37
CA ASP A 98 15.80 1.31 -8.47
C ASP A 98 14.63 0.33 -8.39
N TRP A 99 14.08 0.17 -7.17
CA TRP A 99 12.92 -0.67 -6.88
C TRP A 99 13.07 -2.15 -7.22
N LYS A 100 14.31 -2.66 -7.25
CA LYS A 100 14.57 -4.09 -7.40
C LYS A 100 13.97 -4.90 -6.26
N VAL A 101 13.51 -6.10 -6.61
CA VAL A 101 13.10 -7.12 -5.65
C VAL A 101 14.33 -7.69 -4.96
N GLU A 102 14.43 -7.53 -3.64
CA GLU A 102 15.53 -8.11 -2.84
C GLU A 102 15.11 -9.39 -2.10
N ALA A 103 13.82 -9.55 -1.82
CA ALA A 103 13.25 -10.74 -1.19
C ALA A 103 11.80 -10.94 -1.64
N HIS A 104 11.31 -12.18 -1.55
CA HIS A 104 9.90 -12.48 -1.72
C HIS A 104 9.52 -13.79 -0.99
N PHE A 105 8.23 -13.96 -0.73
CA PHE A 105 7.67 -15.24 -0.28
C PHE A 105 6.22 -15.37 -0.78
N SER A 106 5.79 -16.60 -1.04
CA SER A 106 4.42 -16.88 -1.49
C SER A 106 3.57 -17.42 -0.35
N LEU A 107 2.34 -16.94 -0.25
CA LEU A 107 1.34 -17.39 0.70
C LEU A 107 0.26 -18.18 -0.05
N PRO A 108 0.30 -19.53 -0.01
CA PRO A 108 -0.73 -20.33 -0.65
C PRO A 108 -2.05 -20.19 0.11
N TYR A 109 -3.14 -20.01 -0.64
CA TYR A 109 -4.53 -19.90 -0.18
C TYR A 109 -4.85 -18.67 0.68
N VAL A 110 -4.03 -17.61 0.62
CA VAL A 110 -4.23 -16.37 1.40
C VAL A 110 -4.40 -15.17 0.48
N ASN A 111 -5.29 -14.26 0.87
CA ASN A 111 -5.52 -13.00 0.16
C ASN A 111 -4.64 -11.87 0.75
N THR A 112 -3.51 -11.57 0.12
CA THR A 112 -2.54 -10.50 0.45
C THR A 112 -3.05 -9.10 0.12
N TYR A 113 -4.15 -8.98 -0.63
CA TYR A 113 -4.74 -7.71 -1.09
C TYR A 113 -5.00 -6.69 0.02
N TYR A 114 -5.15 -7.15 1.27
CA TYR A 114 -5.39 -6.29 2.44
C TYR A 114 -4.35 -6.48 3.54
N GLY A 115 -3.19 -7.08 3.25
CA GLY A 115 -2.14 -7.32 4.23
C GLY A 115 -1.45 -6.03 4.68
N GLY A 116 -1.06 -5.98 5.96
CA GLY A 116 -0.21 -4.94 6.53
C GLY A 116 1.03 -5.56 7.21
N ILE A 117 2.11 -4.79 7.33
CA ILE A 117 3.33 -5.22 8.03
C ILE A 117 3.51 -4.38 9.29
N ASP A 118 3.55 -5.04 10.43
CA ASP A 118 3.92 -4.43 11.71
C ASP A 118 5.38 -4.78 12.00
N GLY A 119 6.29 -4.04 11.36
CA GLY A 119 7.73 -3.93 11.66
C GLY A 119 8.61 -5.19 11.58
N LEU A 120 8.07 -6.40 11.71
CA LEU A 120 8.75 -7.70 11.78
C LEU A 120 7.88 -8.88 11.30
N THR A 121 6.56 -8.69 11.07
CA THR A 121 5.65 -9.76 10.60
C THR A 121 4.61 -9.25 9.59
N TYR A 122 4.38 -10.00 8.51
CA TYR A 122 3.29 -9.78 7.54
C TYR A 122 1.98 -10.36 8.09
N ASN A 123 1.03 -9.49 8.44
CA ASN A 123 -0.27 -9.89 8.98
C ASN A 123 -1.34 -9.85 7.88
N THR A 124 -1.99 -10.99 7.63
CA THR A 124 -3.19 -11.09 6.78
C THR A 124 -4.36 -11.62 7.60
N PRO A 125 -5.61 -11.17 7.31
CA PRO A 125 -6.78 -11.86 7.81
C PRO A 125 -6.81 -13.28 7.23
N GLN A 126 -6.80 -14.32 8.08
CA GLN A 126 -7.11 -15.68 7.63
C GLN A 126 -8.57 -15.75 7.16
N LYS A 127 -8.83 -16.57 6.14
CA LYS A 127 -10.10 -16.74 5.38
C LYS A 127 -11.37 -17.03 6.21
N LEU A 128 -11.29 -17.17 7.54
CA LEU A 128 -12.40 -17.55 8.40
C LEU A 128 -13.35 -16.41 8.75
N ASP A 129 -12.93 -15.15 8.69
CA ASP A 129 -13.81 -14.01 9.00
C ASP A 129 -13.87 -13.02 7.83
N ARG A 130 -14.94 -13.12 7.02
CA ARG A 130 -15.29 -12.17 5.94
C ARG A 130 -15.65 -10.75 6.44
N GLY A 131 -15.17 -10.34 7.60
CA GLY A 131 -15.60 -9.13 8.29
C GLY A 131 -14.49 -8.23 8.80
N LEU A 132 -13.23 -8.68 8.80
CA LEU A 132 -12.16 -7.93 9.45
C LEU A 132 -11.03 -7.61 8.48
N ARG A 133 -10.92 -6.31 8.17
CA ARG A 133 -9.93 -5.72 7.27
C ARG A 133 -9.09 -4.77 8.12
N TRP A 134 -7.83 -5.11 8.37
CA TRP A 134 -6.93 -4.21 9.11
C TRP A 134 -5.69 -3.93 8.29
N MET A 135 -5.32 -2.66 8.26
CA MET A 135 -4.03 -2.18 7.80
C MET A 135 -3.29 -1.78 9.07
N LEU A 136 -2.49 -2.68 9.65
CA LEU A 136 -1.67 -2.37 10.83
C LEU A 136 -0.27 -2.00 10.35
N ALA A 137 0.00 -0.70 10.31
CA ALA A 137 1.36 -0.16 10.36
C ALA A 137 1.51 0.46 11.75
N CYS A 138 1.88 -0.35 12.74
CA CYS A 138 2.26 0.17 14.05
C CYS A 138 3.77 0.09 14.20
N ARG A 139 4.32 1.00 14.99
CA ARG A 139 5.71 1.05 15.42
C ARG A 139 5.69 0.62 16.87
N ASN A 140 6.40 -0.45 17.23
CA ASN A 140 6.78 -0.62 18.63
C ASN A 140 7.81 0.49 18.95
N LEU A 141 7.36 1.48 19.74
CA LEU A 141 8.22 2.43 20.44
C LEU A 141 8.90 1.72 21.62
#